data_AF-A0A7S4DGV0-F1
#
_entry.id   AF-A0A7S4DGV0-F1
#
_cell.length_a   1.000
_cell.length_b   1.000
_cell.length_c   1.000
_cell.angle_alpha   90.00
_cell.angle_beta   90.00
_cell.angle_gamma   90.00
#
_symmetry.space_group_name_H-M   'P 1'
#
loop_
_entity.id
_entity.type
_entity.pdbx_description
1 polymer ?
#
loop_
_entity_poly.entity_id
_entity_poly.type
_entity_poly.pdbx_seq_one_letter_code
_entity_poly.pdbx_strand_id
1 'polypeptide(L)'
;EDRRTLAKMAVAADKSFRHLLDQLKAHGLYEDSYVIVASDNGGCTFAAGQNYPLRGEKNTVFEGGVRVNAFVHSPLLPEKARGAGYDGLFHVADWLPTILLGMVGVDRGQVFADEEGEDGFQWASYDQWDALLAAG
;
A
#
# COMPACT_ATOMS: atom_id res chain seq x y z
N GLU A 1 -12.57 19.39 -18.89
CA GLU A 1 -13.15 18.10 -19.35
C GLU A 1 -12.40 16.93 -18.70
N ASP A 2 -11.06 16.98 -18.72
CA ASP A 2 -10.13 15.97 -18.21
C ASP A 2 -10.37 15.55 -16.75
N ARG A 3 -10.68 16.47 -15.83
CA ARG A 3 -10.96 16.11 -14.43
C ARG A 3 -12.22 15.24 -14.28
N ARG A 4 -13.24 15.46 -15.12
CA ARG A 4 -14.45 14.60 -15.12
C ARG A 4 -14.10 13.21 -15.64
N THR A 5 -13.24 13.11 -16.66
CA THR A 5 -12.77 11.83 -17.19
C THR A 5 -11.96 11.07 -16.15
N LEU A 6 -10.98 11.73 -15.49
CA LEU A 6 -10.21 11.11 -14.42
C LEU A 6 -11.10 10.67 -13.25
N ALA A 7 -12.11 11.47 -12.88
CA ALA A 7 -13.07 11.08 -11.85
C ALA A 7 -13.89 9.84 -12.25
N LYS A 8 -14.30 9.72 -13.52
CA LYS A 8 -14.96 8.51 -14.03
C LYS A 8 -14.04 7.28 -13.96
N MET A 9 -12.75 7.44 -14.26
CA MET A 9 -11.75 6.36 -14.12
C MET A 9 -11.60 5.94 -12.66
N ALA A 10 -11.53 6.89 -11.72
CA ALA A 10 -11.47 6.61 -10.30
C ALA A 10 -12.72 5.85 -9.80
N VAL A 11 -13.91 6.25 -10.25
CA VAL A 11 -15.17 5.53 -9.94
C VAL A 11 -15.18 4.13 -10.54
N ALA A 12 -14.62 3.94 -11.74
CA ALA A 12 -14.50 2.62 -12.34
C ALA A 12 -13.55 1.70 -11.55
N ALA A 13 -12.40 2.23 -11.10
CA ALA A 13 -11.47 1.50 -10.24
C ALA A 13 -12.11 1.11 -8.90
N ASP A 14 -12.81 2.03 -8.24
CA ASP A 14 -13.53 1.78 -6.99
C ASP A 14 -14.57 0.66 -7.14
N LYS A 15 -15.35 0.68 -8.24
CA LYS A 15 -16.29 -0.39 -8.57
C LYS A 15 -15.59 -1.73 -8.79
N SER A 16 -14.41 -1.74 -9.41
CA SER A 16 -13.62 -2.96 -9.58
C SER A 16 -13.14 -3.52 -8.24
N PHE A 17 -12.74 -2.67 -7.28
CA PHE A 17 -12.42 -3.12 -5.92
C PHE A 17 -13.64 -3.72 -5.23
N ARG A 18 -14.81 -3.08 -5.35
CA ARG A 18 -16.05 -3.65 -4.81
C ARG A 18 -16.34 -5.03 -5.42
N HIS A 19 -16.20 -5.15 -6.74
CA HIS A 19 -16.40 -6.43 -7.43
C HIS A 19 -15.42 -7.50 -6.95
N LEU A 20 -14.14 -7.18 -6.78
CA LEU A 20 -13.13 -8.08 -6.23
C LEU A 20 -13.53 -8.57 -4.83
N LEU A 21 -13.93 -7.66 -3.94
CA LEU A 21 -14.38 -8.01 -2.59
C LEU A 21 -15.63 -8.90 -2.61
N ASP A 22 -16.58 -8.62 -3.50
CA ASP A 22 -17.78 -9.45 -3.67
C ASP A 22 -17.42 -10.87 -4.15
N GLN A 23 -16.45 -11.01 -5.06
CA GLN A 23 -15.94 -12.31 -5.51
C GLN A 23 -15.22 -13.06 -4.39
N LEU A 24 -14.33 -12.39 -3.65
CA LEU A 24 -13.66 -12.99 -2.48
C LEU A 24 -14.68 -13.53 -1.47
N LYS A 25 -15.77 -12.79 -1.21
CA LYS A 25 -16.85 -13.23 -0.32
C LYS A 25 -17.65 -14.39 -0.89
N ALA A 26 -18.02 -14.32 -2.17
CA ALA A 26 -18.79 -15.38 -2.84
C ALA A 26 -18.04 -16.72 -2.87
N HIS A 27 -16.70 -16.67 -2.91
CA HIS A 27 -15.84 -17.85 -2.90
C HIS A 27 -15.32 -18.24 -1.51
N GLY A 28 -15.75 -17.55 -0.44
CA GLY A 28 -15.32 -17.86 0.93
C GLY A 28 -13.84 -17.54 1.23
N LEU A 29 -13.19 -16.73 0.39
CA LEU A 29 -11.77 -16.36 0.51
C LEU A 29 -11.56 -15.06 1.31
N TYR A 30 -12.62 -14.26 1.47
CA TYR A 30 -12.52 -12.93 2.08
C TYR A 30 -12.02 -12.95 3.53
N GLU A 31 -12.40 -13.95 4.33
CA GLU A 31 -12.01 -14.04 5.74
C GLU A 31 -10.52 -14.32 5.95
N ASP A 32 -9.83 -14.79 4.91
CA ASP A 32 -8.40 -15.14 4.92
C ASP A 32 -7.61 -14.33 3.87
N SER A 33 -8.04 -13.09 3.59
CA SER A 33 -7.42 -12.23 2.58
C SER A 33 -7.04 -10.88 3.16
N TYR A 34 -5.81 -10.43 2.86
CA TYR A 34 -5.43 -9.02 2.95
C TYR A 34 -5.61 -8.34 1.60
N VAL A 35 -6.26 -7.18 1.60
CA VAL A 35 -6.38 -6.31 0.42
C VAL A 35 -5.57 -5.05 0.68
N ILE A 36 -4.52 -4.85 -0.10
CA ILE A 36 -3.62 -3.69 -0.02
C ILE A 36 -3.88 -2.81 -1.23
N VAL A 37 -4.10 -1.53 -1.00
CA VAL A 37 -4.22 -0.52 -2.05
C VAL A 37 -3.14 0.53 -1.81
N ALA A 38 -2.38 0.84 -2.85
CA ALA A 38 -1.38 1.91 -2.84
C ALA A 38 -1.24 2.51 -4.25
N SER A 39 -0.89 3.79 -4.33
CA SER A 39 -0.47 4.42 -5.60
C SER A 39 1.04 4.24 -5.81
N ASP A 40 1.49 4.19 -7.05
CA ASP A 40 2.92 4.07 -7.42
C ASP A 40 3.66 5.42 -7.38
N ASN A 41 2.95 6.52 -7.57
CA ASN A 41 3.44 7.89 -7.46
C ASN A 41 2.28 8.86 -7.19
N GLY A 42 2.64 10.11 -6.89
CA GLY A 42 1.69 11.21 -6.81
C GLY A 42 1.02 11.51 -8.16
N GLY A 43 -0.13 12.19 -8.11
CA GLY A 43 -0.91 12.55 -9.28
C GLY A 43 -0.15 13.44 -10.25
N CYS A 44 -0.41 13.25 -11.54
CA CYS A 44 0.11 14.05 -12.63
C CYS A 44 -0.83 15.24 -12.90
N THR A 45 -0.43 16.48 -12.56
CA THR A 45 -1.33 17.64 -12.59
C THR A 45 -1.67 18.08 -14.02
N PHE A 46 -0.79 17.84 -14.98
CA PHE A 46 -1.08 18.04 -16.40
C PHE A 46 -2.05 16.97 -16.99
N ALA A 47 -2.33 15.88 -16.26
CA ALA A 47 -3.34 14.88 -16.59
C ALA A 47 -4.51 14.89 -15.58
N ALA A 48 -4.85 16.07 -15.06
CA ALA A 48 -5.93 16.31 -14.09
C ALA A 48 -5.78 15.63 -12.72
N GLY A 49 -4.61 15.07 -12.42
CA GLY A 49 -4.22 14.62 -11.09
C GLY A 49 -4.14 15.79 -10.09
N GLN A 50 -4.26 15.48 -8.81
CA GLN A 50 -4.31 16.50 -7.76
C GLN A 50 -3.67 15.96 -6.47
N ASN A 51 -2.73 16.71 -5.91
CA ASN A 51 -1.93 16.31 -4.74
C ASN A 51 -2.04 17.28 -3.54
N TYR A 52 -3.00 18.21 -3.55
CA TYR A 52 -3.22 19.19 -2.48
C TYR A 52 -3.41 18.46 -1.15
N PRO A 53 -2.80 18.96 -0.05
CA PRO A 53 -2.04 20.21 0.07
C PRO A 53 -0.54 20.10 -0.29
N LEU A 54 -0.11 18.97 -0.83
CA LEU A 54 1.30 18.64 -1.05
C LEU A 54 1.88 19.36 -2.28
N ARG A 55 3.13 19.78 -2.15
CA ARG A 55 3.90 20.41 -3.24
C ARG A 55 4.35 19.36 -4.24
N GLY A 56 4.22 19.63 -5.54
CA GLY A 56 4.76 18.78 -6.61
C GLY A 56 3.77 17.77 -7.18
N GLU A 57 4.29 16.91 -8.04
CA GLU A 57 3.53 15.96 -8.84
C GLU A 57 4.40 14.77 -9.27
N LYS A 58 3.81 13.84 -10.03
CA LYS A 58 4.55 12.77 -10.71
C LYS A 58 5.85 13.30 -11.34
N ASN A 59 6.94 12.54 -11.17
CA ASN A 59 8.31 12.88 -11.59
C ASN A 59 8.99 14.01 -10.78
N THR A 60 8.48 14.36 -9.61
CA THR A 60 9.15 15.30 -8.69
C THR A 60 9.46 14.63 -7.35
N VAL A 61 10.50 15.11 -6.65
CA VAL A 61 10.91 14.61 -5.32
C VAL A 61 10.22 15.32 -4.16
N PHE A 62 9.25 16.20 -4.45
CA PHE A 62 8.44 16.84 -3.41
C PHE A 62 7.31 15.90 -2.97
N GLU A 63 6.73 16.14 -1.79
CA GLU A 63 5.67 15.31 -1.20
C GLU A 63 4.55 14.94 -2.19
N GLY A 64 4.10 15.86 -3.05
CA GLY A 64 3.06 15.60 -4.04
C GLY A 64 3.47 14.66 -5.18
N GLY A 65 4.75 14.30 -5.29
CA GLY A 65 5.26 13.29 -6.23
C GLY A 65 5.52 11.93 -5.59
N VAL A 66 5.80 11.87 -4.29
CA VAL A 66 6.26 10.66 -3.59
C VAL A 66 5.35 10.18 -2.46
N ARG A 67 4.58 11.08 -1.83
CA ARG A 67 3.62 10.74 -0.78
C ARG A 67 2.26 10.44 -1.40
N VAL A 68 1.75 9.26 -1.13
CA VAL A 68 0.56 8.70 -1.76
C VAL A 68 -0.40 8.13 -0.74
N ASN A 69 -1.64 7.92 -1.16
CA ASN A 69 -2.61 7.17 -0.37
C ASN A 69 -2.28 5.69 -0.44
N ALA A 70 -2.26 5.03 0.72
CA ALA A 70 -2.22 3.59 0.83
C ALA A 70 -3.02 3.13 2.05
N PHE A 71 -3.58 1.93 1.99
CA PHE A 71 -4.27 1.31 3.12
C PHE A 71 -4.28 -0.22 3.01
N VAL A 72 -4.46 -0.87 4.17
CA VAL A 72 -4.69 -2.32 4.28
C VAL A 72 -6.13 -2.54 4.75
N HIS A 73 -6.83 -3.46 4.11
CA HIS A 73 -8.18 -3.87 4.46
C HIS A 73 -8.23 -5.39 4.60
N SER A 74 -8.65 -5.88 5.77
CA SER A 74 -8.86 -7.30 6.01
C SER A 74 -9.69 -7.56 7.27
N PRO A 75 -10.53 -8.60 7.30
CA PRO A 75 -11.07 -9.13 8.55
C PRO A 75 -10.00 -9.75 9.47
N LEU A 76 -8.80 -10.05 8.98
CA LEU A 76 -7.68 -10.53 9.81
C LEU A 76 -7.03 -9.42 10.66
N LEU A 77 -7.27 -8.14 10.32
CA LEU A 77 -6.77 -7.03 11.12
C LEU A 77 -7.42 -7.05 12.52
N PRO A 78 -6.64 -6.80 13.59
CA PRO A 78 -7.19 -6.54 14.93
C PRO A 78 -8.21 -5.40 14.88
N GLU A 79 -9.27 -5.48 15.69
CA GLU A 79 -10.34 -4.48 15.71
C GLU A 79 -9.82 -3.05 15.89
N LYS A 80 -8.84 -2.85 16.78
CA LYS A 80 -8.20 -1.55 17.04
C LYS A 80 -7.51 -0.92 15.82
N ALA A 81 -7.06 -1.73 14.86
CA ALA A 81 -6.35 -1.25 13.67
C ALA A 81 -7.32 -0.95 12.52
N ARG A 82 -8.59 -1.36 12.61
CA ARG A 82 -9.57 -1.18 11.54
C ARG A 82 -10.08 0.26 11.55
N GLY A 83 -9.74 1.01 10.49
CA GLY A 83 -10.08 2.42 10.36
C GLY A 83 -9.13 3.37 11.10
N ALA A 84 -8.07 2.84 11.69
CA ALA A 84 -7.00 3.63 12.28
C ALA A 84 -6.14 4.31 11.19
N GLY A 85 -5.56 5.46 11.52
CA GLY A 85 -4.59 6.16 10.68
C GLY A 85 -3.16 5.82 11.12
N TYR A 86 -2.24 5.73 10.16
CA TYR A 86 -0.81 5.57 10.43
C TYR A 86 -0.06 6.83 9.96
N ASP A 87 0.53 7.55 10.92
CA ASP A 87 1.28 8.80 10.67
C ASP A 87 2.80 8.59 10.57
N GLY A 88 3.27 7.34 10.71
CA GLY A 88 4.68 7.00 10.56
C GLY A 88 5.12 6.97 9.09
N LEU A 89 6.42 6.82 8.88
CA LEU A 89 6.98 6.63 7.53
C LEU A 89 6.80 5.18 7.09
N PHE A 90 6.43 5.02 5.82
CA PHE A 90 6.38 3.73 5.13
C PHE A 90 6.84 3.96 3.69
N HIS A 91 7.85 3.21 3.25
CA HIS A 91 8.37 3.31 1.89
C HIS A 91 7.86 2.14 1.02
N VAL A 92 7.77 2.31 -0.31
CA VAL A 92 7.29 1.24 -1.20
C VAL A 92 8.11 -0.05 -1.08
N ALA A 93 9.40 0.07 -0.75
CA ALA A 93 10.29 -1.06 -0.53
C ALA A 93 9.92 -1.87 0.73
N ASP A 94 9.25 -1.27 1.72
CA ASP A 94 8.83 -1.92 2.96
C ASP A 94 7.69 -2.92 2.72
N TRP A 95 6.94 -2.81 1.62
CA TRP A 95 5.83 -3.72 1.32
C TRP A 95 6.28 -5.18 1.25
N LEU A 96 7.40 -5.46 0.60
CA LEU A 96 7.87 -6.84 0.42
C LEU A 96 8.15 -7.54 1.76
N PRO A 97 9.04 -7.02 2.64
CA PRO A 97 9.27 -7.65 3.94
C PRO A 97 8.02 -7.59 4.84
N THR A 98 7.22 -6.52 4.80
CA THR A 98 5.99 -6.43 5.60
C THR A 98 4.97 -7.51 5.23
N ILE A 99 4.81 -7.79 3.93
CA ILE A 99 3.91 -8.84 3.46
C ILE A 99 4.46 -10.22 3.83
N LEU A 100 5.71 -10.52 3.51
CA LEU A 100 6.26 -11.86 3.69
C LEU A 100 6.47 -12.22 5.15
N LEU A 101 7.11 -11.33 5.91
CA LEU A 101 7.49 -11.60 7.30
C LEU A 101 6.33 -11.32 8.25
N GLY A 102 5.71 -10.15 8.14
CA GLY A 102 4.67 -9.71 9.07
C GLY A 102 3.29 -10.29 8.80
N MET A 103 2.78 -10.17 7.57
CA MET A 103 1.42 -10.61 7.23
C MET A 103 1.30 -12.12 7.02
N VAL A 104 2.26 -12.72 6.31
CA VAL A 104 2.26 -14.16 5.98
C VAL A 104 3.00 -14.99 7.04
N GLY A 105 4.01 -14.43 7.71
CA GLY A 105 4.77 -15.15 8.74
C GLY A 105 5.88 -16.05 8.19
N VAL A 106 6.41 -15.76 6.99
CA VAL A 106 7.55 -16.50 6.42
C VAL A 106 8.81 -16.19 7.22
N ASP A 107 9.65 -17.20 7.45
CA ASP A 107 10.93 -16.99 8.12
C ASP A 107 11.89 -16.19 7.24
N ARG A 108 12.59 -15.21 7.82
CA ARG A 108 13.51 -14.32 7.09
C ARG A 108 14.57 -15.11 6.33
N GLY A 109 15.14 -16.15 6.92
CA GLY A 109 16.17 -16.99 6.30
C GLY A 109 15.66 -17.79 5.10
N GLN A 110 14.34 -17.92 4.90
CA GLN A 110 13.77 -18.60 3.74
C GLN A 110 13.60 -17.68 2.52
N VAL A 111 13.45 -16.38 2.74
CA VAL A 111 13.15 -15.39 1.69
C VAL A 111 14.28 -14.40 1.44
N PHE A 112 15.15 -14.22 2.43
CA PHE A 112 16.30 -13.31 2.40
C PHE A 112 17.59 -14.04 2.80
N ALA A 113 17.73 -15.31 2.40
CA ALA A 113 18.84 -16.21 2.75
C ALA A 113 20.23 -15.65 2.42
N ASP A 114 20.32 -14.72 1.46
CA ASP A 114 21.57 -14.12 0.98
C ASP A 114 21.91 -12.80 1.69
N GLU A 115 21.42 -12.55 2.91
CA GLU A 115 21.84 -11.38 3.71
C GLU A 115 23.34 -11.40 4.08
N GLU A 116 24.01 -12.55 3.89
CA GLU A 116 25.48 -12.70 3.90
C GLU A 116 26.07 -12.87 2.47
N GLY A 117 25.36 -12.42 1.43
CA GLY A 117 25.79 -12.46 0.04
C GLY A 117 26.89 -11.44 -0.27
N GLU A 118 27.83 -11.85 -1.12
CA GLU A 118 29.18 -11.31 -1.38
C GLU A 118 29.30 -9.81 -1.79
N ASP A 119 28.20 -9.05 -1.75
CA ASP A 119 28.07 -7.70 -2.31
C ASP A 119 27.76 -6.62 -1.23
N GLY A 120 27.42 -7.03 0.00
CA GLY A 120 27.16 -6.10 1.12
C GLY A 120 25.92 -5.20 0.96
N PHE A 121 24.99 -5.56 0.07
CA PHE A 121 23.78 -4.77 -0.18
C PHE A 121 22.70 -5.08 0.86
N GLN A 122 22.63 -4.27 1.92
CA GLN A 122 21.48 -4.27 2.82
C GLN A 122 20.27 -3.68 2.07
N TRP A 123 19.19 -4.44 1.97
CA TRP A 123 17.91 -3.90 1.51
C TRP A 123 17.50 -2.76 2.44
N ALA A 124 17.36 -1.54 1.90
CA ALA A 124 16.87 -0.37 2.64
C ALA A 124 15.35 -0.45 2.84
N SER A 125 14.86 -1.57 3.37
CA SER A 125 13.45 -1.87 3.60
C SER A 125 13.26 -2.56 4.94
N TYR A 126 12.16 -2.26 5.61
CA TYR A 126 11.84 -2.80 6.93
C TYR A 126 10.48 -3.49 6.91
N ASP A 127 10.35 -4.58 7.67
CA ASP A 127 9.03 -5.08 8.06
C ASP A 127 8.40 -4.09 9.05
N GLN A 128 7.30 -3.47 8.63
CA GLN A 128 6.58 -2.44 9.38
C GLN A 128 5.27 -2.98 9.98
N TRP A 129 5.04 -4.29 9.98
CA TRP A 129 3.73 -4.85 10.30
C TRP A 129 3.24 -4.49 11.71
N ASP A 130 4.10 -4.62 12.71
CA ASP A 130 3.76 -4.24 14.09
C ASP A 130 3.46 -2.74 14.22
N ALA A 131 4.16 -1.89 13.45
CA ALA A 131 3.92 -0.45 13.43
C ALA A 131 2.54 -0.13 12.81
N LEU A 132 2.16 -0.82 11.74
CA LEU A 132 0.83 -0.71 11.13
C LEU A 132 -0.28 -1.18 12.09
N LEU A 133 -0.04 -2.21 12.89
CA LEU A 133 -1.01 -2.72 13.87
C LEU A 133 -1.09 -1.91 15.17
N ALA A 134 -0.06 -1.12 15.46
CA ALA A 134 -0.02 -0.21 16.61
C ALA A 134 -0.64 1.16 16.31
N ALA A 135 -0.94 1.46 15.04
CA ALA A 135 -1.66 2.64 14.59
C ALA A 135 -3.02 2.77 15.29
N GLY A 136 -3.36 3.98 15.75
CA GLY A 136 -4.56 4.29 16.51
C GLY A 136 -5.08 5.68 16.20
#